data_AF-A0A816YDT3-F1
#
_entry.id   AF-A0A816YDT3-F1
#
_cell.length_a   1.000
_cell.length_b   1.000
_cell.length_c   1.000
_cell.angle_alpha   90.00
_cell.angle_beta   90.00
_cell.angle_gamma   90.00
#
_symmetry.space_group_name_H-M   'P 1'
#
loop_
_entity.id
_entity.type
_entity.pdbx_description
1 polymer ?
#
loop_
_entity_poly.entity_id
_entity_poly.type
_entity_poly.pdbx_seq_one_letter_code
_entity_poly.pdbx_strand_id
1 'polypeptide(L)'
;MAAASIVFREVDSEYPLLLLATAKSVMQICCWQQLRDEFMWGAAWLLKATNDLYYKNFVESLGDGDQPDIFNWDSKYAGAYVLLSHRTLLNKDINFELCKILPDAPSKFTHYYRRLDVQVTSEQPTI
;
A
#
# COMPACT_ATOMS: atom_id res chain seq x y z
N MET A 1 13.37 -0.84 -3.23
CA MET A 1 14.08 -0.03 -2.22
C MET A 1 13.20 0.27 -1.00
N ALA A 2 12.05 0.93 -1.13
CA ALA A 2 11.16 1.21 0.00
C ALA A 2 10.72 -0.06 0.78
N ALA A 3 10.30 -1.12 0.09
CA ALA A 3 9.98 -2.41 0.73
C ALA A 3 11.16 -2.99 1.53
N ALA A 4 12.36 -2.98 0.93
CA ALA A 4 13.59 -3.45 1.60
C ALA A 4 13.91 -2.62 2.84
N SER A 5 13.68 -1.30 2.82
CA SER A 5 13.88 -0.44 4.00
C SER A 5 12.94 -0.78 5.18
N ILE A 6 11.83 -1.47 4.93
CA ILE A 6 10.97 -1.97 6.01
C ILE A 6 11.59 -3.24 6.60
N VAL A 7 12.01 -4.17 5.74
CA VAL A 7 12.58 -5.47 6.14
C VAL A 7 13.86 -5.30 6.96
N PHE A 8 14.77 -4.43 6.52
CA PHE A 8 16.07 -4.26 7.19
C PHE A 8 16.01 -3.39 8.45
N ARG A 9 14.85 -2.82 8.79
CA ARG A 9 14.70 -1.84 9.88
C ARG A 9 15.06 -2.39 11.26
N GLU A 10 14.88 -3.68 11.47
CA GLU A 10 15.15 -4.34 12.74
C GLU A 10 16.61 -4.81 12.87
N VAL A 11 17.34 -4.90 11.76
CA VAL A 11 18.70 -5.44 11.71
C VAL A 11 19.74 -4.32 11.72
N ASP A 12 19.45 -3.20 11.06
CA ASP A 12 20.40 -2.10 10.86
C ASP A 12 19.68 -0.75 10.99
N SER A 13 20.32 0.23 11.63
CA SER A 13 19.76 1.58 11.83
C SER A 13 20.04 2.55 10.67
N GLU A 14 21.10 2.35 9.89
CA GLU A 14 21.56 3.25 8.83
C GLU A 14 21.17 2.76 7.42
N TYR A 15 21.34 1.47 7.14
CA TYR A 15 21.07 0.90 5.83
C TYR A 15 19.62 1.13 5.33
N PRO A 16 18.58 0.98 6.16
CA PRO A 16 17.20 1.30 5.76
C PRO A 16 17.00 2.77 5.42
N LEU A 17 17.70 3.69 6.10
CA LEU A 17 17.61 5.12 5.83
C LEU A 17 18.18 5.46 4.45
N LEU A 18 19.32 4.84 4.10
CA LEU A 18 19.90 4.97 2.77
C LEU A 18 18.92 4.45 1.70
N LEU A 19 18.38 3.24 1.87
CA LEU A 19 17.41 2.66 0.94
C LEU A 19 16.18 3.54 0.77
N LEU A 20 15.69 4.13 1.86
CA LEU A 20 14.53 5.00 1.84
C LEU A 20 14.84 6.32 1.13
N ALA A 21 15.99 6.93 1.39
CA ALA A 21 16.44 8.14 0.71
C ALA A 21 16.56 7.92 -0.79
N THR A 22 17.20 6.82 -1.22
CA THR A 22 17.31 6.46 -2.64
C THR A 22 15.94 6.19 -3.25
N ALA A 23 15.02 5.53 -2.54
CA ALA A 23 13.65 5.30 -3.03
C ALA A 23 12.91 6.61 -3.30
N LYS A 24 13.06 7.61 -2.43
CA LYS A 24 12.46 8.95 -2.62
C LYS A 24 13.02 9.65 -3.85
N SER A 25 14.35 9.63 -4.03
CA SER A 25 14.99 10.23 -5.20
C SER A 25 14.58 9.56 -6.51
N VAL A 26 14.53 8.23 -6.55
CA VAL A 26 14.12 7.50 -7.76
C VAL A 26 12.65 7.75 -8.11
N MET A 27 11.77 7.86 -7.11
CA MET A 27 10.36 8.24 -7.34
C MET A 27 10.27 9.61 -8.04
N GLN A 28 11.09 10.57 -7.63
CA GLN A 28 11.15 11.91 -8.21
C GLN A 28 11.74 11.94 -9.63
N ILE A 29 12.56 10.96 -10.02
CA ILE A 29 13.08 10.83 -11.38
C ILE A 29 12.07 10.10 -12.28
N CYS A 30 11.40 9.08 -11.75
CA CYS A 30 10.42 8.35 -12.53
C CYS A 30 9.25 9.24 -12.94
N CYS A 31 8.84 10.25 -12.15
CA CYS A 31 7.67 11.11 -12.43
C CYS A 31 7.67 11.74 -13.84
N TRP A 32 8.85 11.87 -14.45
CA TRP A 32 9.06 12.37 -15.79
C TRP A 32 8.68 11.37 -16.91
N GLN A 33 8.67 10.06 -16.60
CA GLN A 33 8.41 8.96 -17.54
C GLN A 33 6.94 8.54 -17.60
N GLN A 34 6.05 9.14 -16.79
CA GLN A 34 4.58 8.97 -16.86
C GLN A 34 4.04 7.52 -16.75
N LEU A 35 4.76 6.64 -16.05
CA LEU A 35 4.35 5.26 -15.76
C LEU A 35 3.41 5.17 -14.54
N ARG A 36 2.10 5.21 -14.78
CA ARG A 36 1.07 5.39 -13.73
C ARG A 36 1.01 4.27 -12.69
N ASP A 37 1.12 3.00 -13.09
CA ASP A 37 1.05 1.88 -12.16
C ASP A 37 2.33 1.69 -11.35
N GLU A 38 3.51 1.95 -11.93
CA GLU A 38 4.78 2.00 -11.20
C GLU A 38 4.77 3.10 -10.13
N PHE A 39 4.19 4.28 -10.41
CA PHE A 39 4.05 5.33 -9.40
C PHE A 39 3.15 4.89 -8.27
N MET A 40 1.99 4.31 -8.61
CA MET A 40 1.03 3.90 -7.60
C MET A 40 1.62 2.82 -6.68
N TRP A 41 2.34 1.86 -7.25
CA TRP A 41 3.04 0.82 -6.49
C TRP A 41 4.17 1.39 -5.62
N GLY A 42 5.04 2.23 -6.19
CA GLY A 42 6.14 2.83 -5.45
C GLY A 42 5.67 3.77 -4.34
N ALA A 43 4.62 4.57 -4.60
CA ALA A 43 4.04 5.47 -3.62
C ALA A 43 3.31 4.71 -2.52
N ALA A 44 2.63 3.59 -2.82
CA ALA A 44 2.05 2.71 -1.81
C ALA A 44 3.12 2.13 -0.88
N TRP A 45 4.27 1.70 -1.42
CA TRP A 45 5.40 1.24 -0.59
C TRP A 45 6.06 2.34 0.22
N LEU A 46 6.24 3.54 -0.35
CA LEU A 46 6.77 4.70 0.38
C LEU A 46 5.81 5.10 1.51
N LEU A 47 4.51 5.17 1.24
CA LEU A 47 3.46 5.40 2.22
C LEU A 47 3.50 4.35 3.34
N LYS A 48 3.70 3.07 3.01
CA LYS A 48 3.85 1.99 3.99
C LYS A 48 5.14 2.15 4.82
N ALA A 49 6.24 2.57 4.20
CA ALA A 49 7.53 2.70 4.87
C ALA A 49 7.64 3.94 5.76
N THR A 50 7.05 5.08 5.36
CA THR A 50 7.21 6.38 6.01
C THR A 50 5.99 6.85 6.79
N ASN A 51 4.81 6.31 6.47
CA ASN A 51 3.53 6.80 6.98
C ASN A 51 3.24 8.28 6.65
N ASP A 52 3.90 8.83 5.64
CA ASP A 52 3.82 10.25 5.27
C ASP A 52 2.55 10.55 4.45
N LEU A 53 1.79 11.57 4.88
CA LEU A 53 0.57 12.05 4.23
C LEU A 53 0.82 12.54 2.80
N TYR A 54 2.03 12.99 2.48
CA TYR A 54 2.39 13.36 1.11
C TYR A 54 2.14 12.21 0.13
N TYR A 55 2.59 10.99 0.46
CA TYR A 55 2.39 9.83 -0.42
C TYR A 55 0.94 9.35 -0.42
N LYS A 56 0.20 9.55 0.67
CA LYS A 56 -1.24 9.28 0.70
C LYS A 56 -1.98 10.18 -0.30
N ASN A 57 -1.79 11.48 -0.17
CA ASN A 57 -2.41 12.46 -1.06
C ASN A 57 -1.95 12.27 -2.51
N PHE A 58 -0.69 11.86 -2.71
CA PHE A 58 -0.17 11.56 -4.04
C PHE A 58 -0.90 10.37 -4.67
N VAL A 59 -1.04 9.25 -3.96
CA VAL A 59 -1.81 8.09 -4.46
C VAL A 59 -3.28 8.46 -4.72
N GLU A 60 -3.89 9.25 -3.83
CA GLU A 60 -5.27 9.76 -4.05
C GLU A 60 -5.36 10.67 -5.28
N SER A 61 -4.34 11.51 -5.53
CA SER A 61 -4.30 12.41 -6.70
C SER A 61 -4.10 11.68 -8.03
N LEU A 62 -3.50 10.50 -8.00
CA LEU A 62 -3.38 9.64 -9.17
C LEU A 62 -4.74 9.07 -9.60
N GLY A 63 -5.72 9.08 -8.69
CA GLY A 63 -7.07 8.61 -8.92
C GLY A 63 -7.18 7.08 -8.97
N ASP A 64 -8.29 6.60 -9.51
CA ASP A 64 -8.43 5.19 -9.84
C ASP A 64 -7.62 4.89 -11.10
N GLY A 65 -6.63 3.99 -10.94
CA GLY A 65 -5.92 3.41 -12.08
C GLY A 65 -6.83 2.49 -12.89
N ASP A 66 -6.26 1.89 -13.93
CA ASP A 66 -6.99 0.89 -14.70
C ASP A 66 -7.40 -0.30 -13.82
N GLN A 67 -8.52 -0.92 -14.18
CA GLN A 67 -9.05 -2.07 -13.48
C GLN A 67 -8.00 -3.19 -13.52
N PRO A 68 -7.58 -3.73 -12.37
CA PRO A 68 -6.52 -4.72 -12.34
C PRO A 68 -7.00 -6.01 -13.00
N ASP A 69 -6.51 -6.27 -14.22
CA ASP A 69 -6.80 -7.51 -14.95
C ASP A 69 -6.00 -8.67 -14.34
N ILE A 70 -4.66 -8.55 -14.31
CA ILE A 70 -3.76 -9.61 -13.83
C ILE A 70 -2.54 -8.98 -13.13
N PHE A 71 -2.11 -9.57 -12.00
CA PHE A 71 -0.84 -9.22 -11.37
C PHE A 71 0.34 -9.75 -12.20
N ASN A 72 1.15 -8.86 -12.79
CA ASN A 72 2.33 -9.23 -13.58
C ASN A 72 3.43 -8.16 -13.50
N TRP A 73 4.55 -8.38 -14.21
CA TRP A 73 5.70 -7.47 -14.18
C TRP A 73 5.47 -6.18 -14.97
N ASP A 74 4.44 -6.10 -15.80
CA ASP A 74 4.08 -4.95 -16.64
C ASP A 74 2.99 -4.10 -15.96
N SER A 75 2.01 -4.73 -15.30
CA SER A 75 0.93 -4.07 -14.56
C SER A 75 1.05 -4.24 -13.03
N LYS A 76 1.30 -3.14 -12.30
CA LYS A 76 1.45 -3.16 -10.83
C LYS A 76 0.20 -2.80 -10.04
N TYR A 77 -0.91 -2.49 -10.71
CA TYR A 77 -2.14 -2.03 -10.05
C TYR A 77 -2.67 -3.02 -9.02
N ALA A 78 -2.74 -4.31 -9.38
CA ALA A 78 -3.22 -5.36 -8.48
C ALA A 78 -2.43 -5.39 -7.16
N GLY A 79 -1.09 -5.32 -7.25
CA GLY A 79 -0.23 -5.24 -6.07
C GLY A 79 -0.50 -3.98 -5.26
N ALA A 80 -0.53 -2.82 -5.92
CA ALA A 80 -0.71 -1.54 -5.24
C ALA A 80 -2.02 -1.49 -4.46
N TYR A 81 -3.11 -1.98 -5.05
CA TYR A 81 -4.39 -2.04 -4.36
C TYR A 81 -4.39 -3.01 -3.17
N VAL A 82 -3.70 -4.15 -3.24
CA VAL A 82 -3.56 -5.05 -2.07
C VAL A 82 -2.85 -4.35 -0.92
N LEU A 83 -1.79 -3.58 -1.19
CA LEU A 83 -1.10 -2.82 -0.14
C LEU A 83 -1.97 -1.72 0.46
N LEU A 84 -2.72 -1.00 -0.38
CA LEU A 84 -3.58 0.09 0.04
C LEU A 84 -4.78 -0.45 0.85
N SER A 85 -5.41 -1.54 0.41
CA SER A 85 -6.51 -2.18 1.13
C SER A 85 -6.08 -2.75 2.49
N HIS A 86 -4.90 -3.35 2.58
CA HIS A 86 -4.34 -3.77 3.88
C HIS A 86 -4.21 -2.59 4.85
N ARG A 87 -3.78 -1.43 4.34
CA ARG A 87 -3.67 -0.21 5.15
C ARG A 87 -5.04 0.32 5.56
N THR A 88 -6.06 0.27 4.70
CA THR A 88 -7.40 0.75 5.05
C THR A 88 -8.08 -0.10 6.11
N LEU A 89 -7.85 -1.41 6.08
CA LEU A 89 -8.32 -2.34 7.11
C LEU A 89 -7.66 -2.04 8.47
N LEU A 90 -6.33 -1.87 8.51
CA LEU A 90 -5.61 -1.63 9.76
C LEU A 90 -5.82 -0.21 10.32
N ASN A 91 -5.83 0.81 9.46
CA ASN A 91 -5.83 2.21 9.87
C ASN A 91 -7.22 2.88 9.80
N LYS A 92 -8.27 2.14 9.42
CA LYS A 92 -9.65 2.64 9.21
C LYS A 92 -9.75 3.77 8.16
N ASP A 93 -8.78 3.88 7.26
CA ASP A 93 -8.80 4.85 6.17
C ASP A 93 -9.82 4.41 5.11
N ILE A 94 -10.92 5.12 4.95
CA ILE A 94 -12.07 4.68 4.13
C ILE A 94 -11.89 4.87 2.61
N ASN A 95 -10.81 5.53 2.16
CA ASN A 95 -10.69 5.97 0.76
C ASN A 95 -10.21 4.88 -0.23
N PHE A 96 -9.57 3.81 0.23
CA PHE A 96 -9.17 2.69 -0.63
C PHE A 96 -10.08 1.48 -0.36
N GLU A 97 -11.29 1.57 -0.92
CA GLU A 97 -12.28 0.51 -0.79
C GLU A 97 -11.84 -0.77 -1.52
N LEU A 98 -11.90 -1.89 -0.80
CA LEU A 98 -11.64 -3.25 -1.29
C LEU A 98 -12.51 -3.60 -2.51
N CYS A 99 -13.67 -2.96 -2.66
CA CYS A 99 -14.59 -3.12 -3.78
C CYS A 99 -13.96 -2.75 -5.14
N LYS A 100 -12.85 -2.00 -5.16
CA LYS A 100 -12.10 -1.70 -6.39
C LYS A 100 -11.23 -2.86 -6.88
N ILE A 101 -10.83 -3.75 -5.96
CA ILE A 101 -9.98 -4.93 -6.26
C ILE A 101 -10.83 -6.07 -6.83
N LEU A 102 -12.08 -6.14 -6.39
CA LEU A 102 -13.02 -7.17 -6.79
C LEU A 102 -14.33 -6.47 -7.20
N PRO A 103 -14.49 -6.08 -8.48
CA PRO A 103 -15.69 -5.39 -8.95
C PRO A 103 -16.97 -6.22 -8.74
N ASP A 104 -16.86 -7.54 -8.68
CA ASP A 104 -17.96 -8.47 -8.43
C ASP A 104 -18.07 -8.92 -6.96
N ALA A 105 -17.23 -8.40 -6.05
CA ALA A 105 -17.35 -8.76 -4.64
C ALA A 105 -18.65 -8.17 -4.06
N PRO A 106 -19.51 -8.98 -3.44
CA PRO A 106 -20.67 -8.45 -2.75
C PRO A 106 -20.19 -7.48 -1.67
N SER A 107 -20.79 -6.30 -1.57
CA SER A 107 -20.51 -5.32 -0.51
C SER A 107 -20.68 -5.87 0.92
N LYS A 108 -21.29 -7.06 1.07
CA LYS A 108 -21.33 -7.82 2.34
C LYS A 108 -20.00 -8.48 2.74
N PHE A 109 -19.10 -8.75 1.79
CA PHE A 109 -17.79 -9.36 2.07
C PHE A 109 -16.87 -8.42 2.88
N THR A 110 -16.95 -7.11 2.63
CA THR A 110 -16.18 -6.10 3.38
C THR A 110 -16.62 -6.01 4.85
N HIS A 111 -17.90 -6.23 5.14
CA HIS A 111 -18.41 -6.29 6.52
C HIS A 111 -17.92 -7.53 7.27
N TYR A 112 -17.72 -8.66 6.59
CA TYR A 112 -17.29 -9.92 7.21
C TYR A 112 -15.83 -9.84 7.68
N TYR A 113 -14.93 -9.35 6.83
CA TYR A 113 -13.52 -9.13 7.21
C TYR A 113 -13.37 -8.04 8.30
N ARG A 114 -14.11 -6.93 8.18
CA ARG A 114 -14.16 -5.88 9.23
C ARG A 114 -14.58 -6.43 10.60
N ARG A 115 -15.43 -7.46 10.63
CA ARG A 115 -15.89 -8.09 11.88
C ARG A 115 -14.87 -9.08 12.44
N LEU A 116 -14.14 -9.81 11.60
CA LEU A 116 -13.13 -10.77 12.04
C LEU A 116 -11.91 -10.08 12.69
N ASP A 117 -11.42 -8.97 12.13
CA ASP A 117 -10.28 -8.23 12.73
C ASP A 117 -10.62 -7.64 14.12
N VAL A 118 -11.87 -7.20 14.33
CA VAL A 118 -12.33 -6.73 15.65
C VAL A 118 -12.32 -7.85 16.69
N GLN A 119 -12.56 -9.10 16.27
CA GLN A 119 -12.51 -10.26 17.17
C GLN A 119 -11.08 -10.76 17.42
N VAL A 120 -10.17 -10.61 16.45
CA VAL A 120 -8.75 -11.00 16.61
C VAL A 120 -8.00 -10.05 17.56
N THR A 121 -8.42 -8.79 17.67
CA THR A 121 -7.81 -7.84 18.63
C THR A 121 -8.26 -8.00 20.10
N SER A 122 -9.18 -8.93 20.42
CA SER A 122 -9.70 -9.11 21.80
C SER A 122 -9.11 -10.27 22.61
N GLU A 123 -8.16 -11.04 22.07
CA GLU A 123 -7.46 -12.08 22.86
C GLU A 123 -6.03 -11.63 23.18
N GLN A 124 -5.84 -11.02 24.37
CA GLN A 124 -4.51 -10.95 24.98
C GLN A 124 -4.10 -12.34 25.49
N PRO A 125 -2.83 -12.74 25.34
CA PRO A 125 -2.35 -14.00 25.92
C PRO A 125 -2.34 -13.86 27.44
N THR A 126 -3.15 -14.70 28.11
CA THR A 126 -3.04 -14.90 29.56
C THR A 126 -1.91 -15.91 29.78
N ILE A 127 -1.04 -15.60 30.75
CA ILE A 127 0.20 -16.30 31.16
C ILE A 127 0.09 -17.82 31.11
#